data_AF-A0A1B8HCQ9-F1
#
_entry.id   AF-A0A1B8HCQ9-F1
#
_cell.length_a   1.000
_cell.length_b   1.000
_cell.length_c   1.000
_cell.angle_alpha   90.00
_cell.angle_beta   90.00
_cell.angle_gamma   90.00
#
_symmetry.space_group_name_H-M   'P 1'
#
loop_
_entity.id
_entity.type
_entity.pdbx_description
1 polymer ?
#
loop_
_entity_poly.entity_id
_entity_poly.type
_entity_poly.pdbx_seq_one_letter_code
_entity_poly.pdbx_strand_id
1 'polypeptide(L)' 'MKFTEAETNPMGDKIQSVTIGDITISQFGDGQLWLEDSVADDSGSFQEKAVADALKKFYESNF' A
#
# COMPACT_ATOMS: atom_id res chain seq x y z
N MET A 1 -4.64 -11.28 -4.42
CA MET A 1 -3.32 -10.62 -4.25
C MET A 1 -2.56 -10.78 -5.54
N LYS A 2 -2.19 -9.66 -6.18
CA LYS A 2 -1.34 -9.65 -7.37
C LYS A 2 -0.04 -8.95 -6.98
N PHE A 3 1.10 -9.60 -7.24
CA PHE A 3 2.43 -9.02 -7.08
C PHE A 3 2.84 -8.47 -8.44
N THR A 4 3.00 -7.16 -8.55
CA THR A 4 3.29 -6.48 -9.82
C THR A 4 4.21 -5.30 -9.58
N GLU A 5 4.78 -4.77 -10.65
CA GLU A 5 5.33 -3.42 -10.64
C GLU A 5 4.22 -2.45 -11.05
N ALA A 6 4.09 -1.34 -10.34
CA ALA A 6 3.10 -0.32 -10.62
C ALA A 6 3.74 1.07 -10.69
N GLU A 7 3.28 1.89 -11.65
CA GLU A 7 3.59 3.34 -11.75
C GLU A 7 2.67 4.17 -10.84
N THR A 8 2.13 3.53 -9.80
CA THR A 8 1.18 4.08 -8.82
C THR A 8 1.93 4.82 -7.72
N ASN A 9 2.82 5.74 -8.08
CA ASN A 9 3.48 6.62 -7.12
C ASN A 9 3.79 7.98 -7.75
N PRO A 10 3.91 9.04 -6.93
CA PRO A 10 4.16 10.40 -7.42
C PRO A 10 5.54 10.60 -8.08
N MET A 11 6.46 9.65 -7.96
CA MET A 11 7.78 9.71 -8.62
C MET A 11 7.71 9.20 -10.07
N GLY A 12 6.63 8.53 -10.48
CA GLY A 12 6.45 8.01 -11.84
C GLY A 12 7.33 6.79 -12.18
N ASP A 13 8.03 6.24 -11.20
CA ASP A 13 8.87 5.06 -11.37
C ASP A 13 8.07 3.76 -11.15
N LYS A 14 8.45 2.68 -11.83
CA LYS A 14 7.90 1.34 -11.55
C LYS A 14 8.47 0.79 -10.26
N ILE A 15 7.61 0.59 -9.28
CA ILE A 15 8.00 0.09 -7.95
C ILE A 15 7.27 -1.21 -7.65
N GLN A 16 7.93 -2.08 -6.88
CA GLN A 16 7.30 -3.30 -6.38
C GLN A 16 6.05 -2.95 -5.58
N SER A 17 4.94 -3.57 -5.97
CA SER A 17 3.63 -3.28 -5.43
C SER A 17 2.81 -4.53 -5.21
N VAL A 18 1.87 -4.43 -4.28
CA VAL A 18 0.87 -5.46 -4.01
C VAL A 18 -0.52 -4.84 -4.08
N THR A 19 -1.40 -5.43 -4.88
CA THR A 19 -2.81 -5.03 -4.92
C THR A 19 -3.69 -6.01 -4.13
N ILE A 20 -4.50 -5.46 -3.22
CA ILE A 20 -5.48 -6.15 -2.38
C ILE A 20 -6.84 -5.48 -2.56
N GLY A 21 -7.79 -6.19 -3.19
CA GLY A 21 -9.03 -5.55 -3.61
C GLY A 21 -8.72 -4.40 -4.58
N ASP A 22 -9.16 -3.21 -4.23
CA ASP A 22 -8.99 -1.98 -5.02
C ASP A 22 -7.81 -1.11 -4.55
N ILE A 23 -7.11 -1.54 -3.49
CA ILE A 23 -5.97 -0.83 -2.91
C ILE A 23 -4.66 -1.40 -3.46
N THR A 24 -3.81 -0.52 -3.99
CA THR A 24 -2.43 -0.85 -4.38
C THR A 24 -1.45 -0.25 -3.39
N ILE A 25 -0.52 -1.08 -2.92
CA ILE A 25 0.51 -0.73 -1.93
C ILE A 25 1.88 -0.80 -2.61
N SER A 26 2.58 0.32 -2.74
CA SER A 26 3.92 0.43 -3.33
C SER A 26 4.97 0.70 -2.25
N GLN A 27 6.12 0.01 -2.28
CA GLN A 27 7.19 0.14 -1.29
C GLN A 27 8.44 0.82 -1.87
N PHE A 28 8.85 1.96 -1.32
CA PHE A 28 10.05 2.71 -1.79
C PHE A 28 11.35 2.26 -1.14
N GLY A 29 11.30 1.38 -0.13
CA GLY A 29 12.46 0.85 0.57
C GLY A 29 13.07 1.78 1.64
N ASP A 30 12.45 2.94 1.89
CA ASP A 30 12.84 3.91 2.92
C ASP A 30 12.01 3.80 4.21
N GLY A 31 11.16 2.77 4.32
CA GLY A 31 10.20 2.58 5.41
C GLY A 31 8.86 3.30 5.18
N GLN A 32 8.65 3.90 4.01
CA GLN A 32 7.35 4.43 3.59
C GLN A 32 6.66 3.50 2.58
N LEU A 33 5.34 3.51 2.66
CA LEU A 33 4.44 2.86 1.72
C LEU A 33 3.56 3.93 1.09
N TRP A 34 3.36 3.83 -0.22
CA TRP A 34 2.34 4.61 -0.91
C TRP A 34 1.14 3.72 -1.18
N LEU A 35 -0.02 4.18 -0.75
CA LEU A 35 -1.28 3.48 -0.91
C LEU A 35 -2.14 4.28 -1.90
N GLU A 36 -2.69 3.60 -2.90
CA GLU A 36 -3.66 4.17 -3.84
C GLU A 36 -4.94 3.34 -3.84
N ASP A 37 -6.07 4.03 -3.76
CA ASP A 37 -7.40 3.46 -4.00
C ASP A 37 -7.82 3.76 -5.45
N SER A 38 -7.89 2.69 -6.25
CA SER A 38 -8.25 2.78 -7.67
C SER A 38 -9.70 3.19 -7.94
N VAL A 39 -10.56 3.21 -6.92
CA VAL A 39 -11.98 3.58 -7.02
C VAL A 39 -12.22 5.00 -6.49
N ALA A 40 -11.52 5.39 -5.42
CA ALA A 40 -11.73 6.66 -4.75
C ALA A 40 -10.87 7.82 -5.27
N ASP A 41 -9.91 7.57 -6.18
CA ASP A 41 -8.89 8.54 -6.61
C ASP A 41 -8.17 9.17 -5.40
N ASP A 42 -7.97 8.36 -4.36
CA ASP A 42 -7.31 8.75 -3.12
C ASP A 42 -5.97 8.04 -3.02
N SER A 43 -4.96 8.79 -2.58
CA SER A 43 -3.61 8.28 -2.44
C SER A 43 -2.81 9.01 -1.37
N GLY A 44 -1.87 8.30 -0.74
CA GLY A 44 -1.06 8.89 0.30
C GLY A 44 0.15 8.08 0.71
N SER A 45 1.11 8.77 1.34
CA SER A 45 2.29 8.15 1.94
C SER A 45 2.06 7.85 3.42
N PHE A 46 2.38 6.63 3.82
CA PHE A 46 2.21 6.12 5.17
C PHE A 46 3.49 5.44 5.65
N GLN A 47 3.76 5.55 6.95
CA GLN A 47 4.85 4.80 7.59
C GLN A 47 4.51 3.29 7.57
N GLU A 48 5.43 2.46 7.11
CA GLU A 48 5.24 1.00 7.01
C GLU A 48 4.80 0.39 8.34
N LYS A 49 5.40 0.84 9.46
CA LYS A 49 5.03 0.41 10.81
C LYS A 49 3.57 0.72 11.17
N ALA A 50 3.06 1.88 10.77
CA ALA A 50 1.69 2.27 11.10
C ALA A 50 0.68 1.39 10.35
N VAL A 51 0.95 1.07 9.08
CA VAL A 51 0.14 0.16 8.27
C VAL A 51 0.19 -1.26 8.86
N ALA A 52 1.36 -1.76 9.24
CA ALA A 52 1.51 -3.07 9.86
C ALA A 52 0.76 -3.19 11.20
N ASP A 53 0.84 -2.16 12.05
CA ASP A 53 0.11 -2.11 13.33
C ASP A 53 -1.42 -2.08 13.09
N ALA A 54 -1.89 -1.39 12.05
CA ALA A 54 -3.31 -1.36 11.68
C ALA A 54 -3.80 -2.73 11.17
N LEU A 55 -3.05 -3.40 10.29
CA LEU A 55 -3.36 -4.74 9.80
C LEU A 55 -3.38 -5.77 10.95
N LYS A 56 -2.44 -5.67 11.88
CA LYS A 56 -2.39 -6.53 13.06
C LYS A 56 -3.63 -6.36 13.93
N LYS A 57 -4.02 -5.11 14.23
CA LYS A 57 -5.26 -4.81 14.98
C LYS A 57 -6.49 -5.35 14.26
N PHE A 58 -6.55 -5.21 12.94
CA PHE A 58 -7.63 -5.76 12.13
C PHE A 58 -7.70 -7.29 12.29
N TYR A 59 -6.57 -8.00 12.16
CA TYR A 59 -6.52 -9.45 12.36
C TYR A 59 -6.98 -9.87 13.76
N GLU A 60 -6.43 -9.26 14.81
CA GLU A 60 -6.78 -9.56 16.21
C GLU A 60 -8.23 -9.23 16.57
N SER A 61 -8.89 -8.32 15.85
CA SER A 61 -10.30 -7.99 16.09
C SER A 61 -11.28 -8.96 15.41
N ASN A 62 -10.79 -9.81 14.50
CA ASN A 62 -11.61 -10.72 13.69
C ASN A 62 -11.30 -12.21 13.93
N PHE A 63 -10.38 -12.52 14.85
CA PHE A 63 -10.00 -13.87 15.29
C PHE A 63 -9.80 -13.89 16.80
#